data_AF-A0A0A2MWA3-F1
#
_entry.id   AF-A0A0A2MWA3-F1
#
_cell.length_a   1.000
_cell.length_b   1.000
_cell.length_c   1.000
_cell.angle_alpha   90.00
_cell.angle_beta   90.00
_cell.angle_gamma   90.00
#
_symmetry.space_group_name_H-M   'P 1'
#
loop_
_entity.id
_entity.type
_entity.pdbx_description
1 polymer ?
#
loop_
_entity_poly.entity_id
_entity_poly.type
_entity_poly.pdbx_seq_one_letter_code
_entity_poly.pdbx_strand_id
1 'polypeptide(L)'
;MFTQIKTSKENKEVVAVLTRKLGLGTENIIARMAFSYSLSQDRKLDLNDILDAGGKEYSKSVLFGDNYDIYLGILCVHYGLYKTDKDIGRYIKMHVDDGLQLLNEEVNNLANMDGFDFLSEKIDLGLKNIF
;
A
#
# COMPACT_ATOMS: atom_id res chain seq x y z
N MET A 1 11.62 1.91 16.12
CA MET A 1 11.54 1.65 14.67
C MET A 1 10.88 0.29 14.49
N PHE A 2 9.84 0.19 13.65
CA PHE A 2 9.18 -1.10 13.43
C PHE A 2 10.11 -2.07 12.68
N THR A 3 9.96 -3.36 12.95
CA THR A 3 10.69 -4.44 12.26
C THR A 3 9.81 -5.17 11.26
N GLN A 4 8.50 -5.19 11.49
CA GLN A 4 7.49 -5.82 10.66
C GLN A 4 6.13 -5.16 10.83
N ILE A 5 5.26 -5.36 9.85
CA ILE A 5 3.83 -5.06 9.94
C ILE A 5 3.04 -6.34 9.62
N LYS A 6 1.79 -6.38 10.07
CA LYS A 6 0.87 -7.46 9.71
C LYS A 6 -0.47 -6.85 9.33
N THR A 7 -0.98 -7.22 8.16
CA THR A 7 -2.24 -6.72 7.59
C THR A 7 -3.46 -7.27 8.33
N SER A 8 -4.65 -6.76 8.01
CA SER A 8 -5.92 -7.30 8.50
C SER A 8 -6.18 -8.73 7.99
N LYS A 9 -7.00 -9.48 8.72
CA LYS A 9 -7.39 -10.84 8.32
C LYS A 9 -8.00 -10.86 6.92
N GLU A 10 -8.87 -9.90 6.61
CA GLU A 10 -9.51 -9.74 5.31
C GLU A 10 -8.48 -9.54 4.20
N ASN A 11 -7.49 -8.68 4.45
CA ASN A 11 -6.47 -8.36 3.45
C ASN A 11 -5.52 -9.51 3.11
N LYS A 12 -5.55 -10.61 3.89
CA LYS A 12 -4.82 -11.84 3.55
C LYS A 12 -5.28 -12.43 2.22
N GLU A 13 -6.58 -12.42 1.96
CA GLU A 13 -7.18 -12.98 0.75
C GLU A 13 -7.09 -11.96 -0.39
N VAL A 14 -7.34 -10.68 -0.08
CA VAL A 14 -7.28 -9.58 -1.05
C VAL A 14 -5.92 -9.51 -1.73
N VAL A 15 -4.81 -9.53 -0.98
CA VAL A 15 -3.47 -9.44 -1.58
C VAL A 15 -3.16 -10.63 -2.48
N ALA A 16 -3.62 -11.83 -2.13
CA ALA A 16 -3.43 -13.03 -2.95
C ALA A 16 -4.22 -12.95 -4.26
N VAL A 17 -5.47 -12.44 -4.21
CA VAL A 17 -6.30 -12.22 -5.39
C VAL A 17 -5.68 -11.16 -6.31
N LEU A 18 -5.29 -10.01 -5.77
CA LEU A 18 -4.66 -8.93 -6.52
C LEU A 18 -3.35 -9.40 -7.17
N THR A 19 -2.52 -10.16 -6.45
CA THR A 19 -1.26 -10.70 -6.99
C THR A 19 -1.51 -11.56 -8.22
N ARG A 20 -2.52 -12.44 -8.18
CA ARG A 20 -2.88 -13.29 -9.32
C ARG A 20 -3.48 -12.49 -10.47
N LYS A 21 -4.36 -11.53 -10.18
CA LYS A 21 -5.06 -10.74 -11.21
C LYS A 21 -4.11 -9.79 -11.95
N LEU A 22 -3.26 -9.09 -11.20
CA LEU A 22 -2.35 -8.10 -11.77
C LEU A 22 -1.10 -8.75 -12.38
N GLY A 23 -0.62 -9.88 -11.84
CA GLY A 23 0.55 -10.56 -12.40
C GLY A 23 1.86 -9.76 -12.33
N LEU A 24 1.94 -8.77 -11.43
CA LEU A 24 3.07 -7.82 -11.31
C LEU A 24 4.20 -8.30 -10.39
N GLY A 25 4.26 -9.60 -10.09
CA GLY A 25 5.25 -10.20 -9.21
C GLY A 25 4.64 -10.79 -7.94
N THR A 26 5.35 -10.66 -6.83
CA THR A 26 4.99 -11.28 -5.54
C THR A 26 4.10 -10.37 -4.68
N GLU A 27 3.44 -10.94 -3.67
CA GLU A 27 2.50 -10.21 -2.79
C GLU A 27 3.08 -8.94 -2.14
N ASN A 28 4.39 -8.92 -1.84
CA ASN A 28 5.05 -7.74 -1.28
C ASN A 28 5.20 -6.57 -2.29
N ILE A 29 5.17 -6.84 -3.60
CA ILE A 29 5.10 -5.80 -4.63
C ILE A 29 3.71 -5.17 -4.61
N ILE A 30 2.66 -5.99 -4.56
CA ILE A 30 1.28 -5.52 -4.43
C ILE A 30 1.07 -4.73 -3.14
N ALA A 31 1.62 -5.19 -2.01
CA ALA A 31 1.56 -4.45 -0.74
C ALA A 31 2.27 -3.07 -0.81
N ARG A 32 3.39 -2.97 -1.53
CA ARG A 32 4.06 -1.68 -1.79
C ARG A 32 3.24 -0.75 -2.67
N MET A 33 2.62 -1.30 -3.71
CA MET A 33 1.71 -0.56 -4.57
C MET A 33 0.53 -0.03 -3.76
N ALA A 34 -0.10 -0.89 -2.95
CA ALA A 34 -1.19 -0.52 -2.05
C ALA A 34 -0.79 0.64 -1.12
N PHE A 35 0.34 0.52 -0.42
CA PHE A 35 0.85 1.59 0.44
C PHE A 35 0.97 2.93 -0.30
N SER A 36 1.58 2.91 -1.48
CA SER A 36 1.82 4.12 -2.27
C SER A 36 0.52 4.68 -2.84
N TYR A 37 -0.40 3.81 -3.25
CA TYR A 37 -1.69 4.18 -3.82
C TYR A 37 -2.63 4.77 -2.77
N SER A 38 -2.60 4.25 -1.55
CA SER A 38 -3.35 4.80 -0.42
C SER A 38 -2.86 6.21 -0.08
N LEU A 39 -1.53 6.43 -0.06
CA LEU A 39 -0.94 7.75 0.17
C LEU A 39 -1.25 8.73 -0.96
N SER A 40 -1.29 8.28 -2.22
CA SER A 40 -1.60 9.15 -3.36
C SER A 40 -3.02 9.71 -3.36
N GLN A 41 -3.93 9.17 -2.54
CA GLN A 41 -5.27 9.75 -2.34
C GLN A 41 -5.26 11.01 -1.45
N ASP A 42 -4.10 11.44 -0.96
CA ASP A 42 -3.87 12.66 -0.19
C ASP A 42 -4.81 12.85 1.03
N ARG A 43 -5.17 11.74 1.68
CA ARG A 43 -5.99 11.73 2.90
C ARG A 43 -5.22 11.12 4.07
N LYS A 44 -5.48 11.63 5.28
CA LYS A 44 -4.92 11.10 6.52
C LYS A 44 -5.87 10.07 7.12
N LEU A 45 -5.34 8.91 7.46
CA LEU A 45 -6.09 7.85 8.15
C LEU A 45 -5.98 8.06 9.67
N ASP A 46 -7.04 7.75 10.40
CA ASP A 46 -7.05 7.83 11.87
C ASP A 46 -6.56 6.52 12.48
N LEU A 47 -5.54 6.58 13.34
CA LEU A 47 -5.00 5.42 14.07
C LEU A 47 -6.03 4.71 14.96
N ASN A 48 -7.16 5.36 15.28
CA ASN A 48 -8.29 4.75 15.96
C ASN A 48 -9.02 3.70 15.09
N ASP A 49 -8.96 3.84 13.77
CA ASP A 49 -9.60 2.95 12.80
C ASP A 49 -8.69 1.80 12.34
N ILE A 50 -7.57 1.58 13.04
CA ILE A 50 -6.62 0.53 12.71
C ILE A 50 -7.28 -0.85 12.83
N LEU A 51 -7.27 -1.60 11.73
CA LEU A 51 -7.85 -2.94 11.67
C LEU A 51 -7.01 -3.98 12.44
N ASP A 52 -7.51 -5.21 12.54
CA ASP A 52 -6.83 -6.33 13.19
C ASP A 52 -5.49 -6.69 12.50
N ALA A 53 -4.72 -7.59 13.12
CA ALA A 53 -3.43 -8.07 12.62
C ALA A 53 -3.47 -9.60 12.32
N GLY A 54 -4.56 -10.08 11.72
CA GLY A 54 -4.77 -11.48 11.35
C GLY A 54 -4.24 -11.88 9.97
N GLY A 55 -3.71 -10.93 9.21
CA GLY A 55 -3.35 -11.09 7.81
C GLY A 55 -1.92 -11.55 7.54
N LYS A 56 -1.40 -11.14 6.38
CA LYS A 56 -0.01 -11.38 5.96
C LYS A 56 0.95 -10.50 6.74
N GLU A 57 2.06 -11.10 7.17
CA GLU A 57 3.15 -10.41 7.83
C GLU A 57 4.25 -10.06 6.82
N TYR A 58 4.74 -8.83 6.88
CA TYR A 58 5.85 -8.36 6.07
C TYR A 58 6.90 -7.77 7.00
N SER A 59 8.13 -8.32 6.94
CA SER A 59 9.26 -7.63 7.54
C SER A 59 9.53 -6.32 6.78
N LYS A 60 10.16 -5.36 7.45
CA LYS A 60 10.58 -4.09 6.86
C LYS A 60 11.39 -4.30 5.56
N SER A 61 12.32 -5.24 5.57
CA SER A 61 13.16 -5.54 4.39
C SER A 61 12.38 -6.20 3.26
N VAL A 62 11.43 -7.09 3.57
CA VAL A 62 10.58 -7.72 2.55
C VAL A 62 9.61 -6.72 1.93
N LEU A 63 9.03 -5.84 2.77
CA LEU A 63 8.08 -4.84 2.29
C LEU A 63 8.77 -3.77 1.47
N PHE A 64 9.88 -3.17 1.92
CA PHE A 64 10.42 -1.98 1.26
C PHE A 64 11.73 -2.21 0.49
N GLY A 65 12.38 -3.37 0.66
CA GLY A 65 13.70 -3.62 0.09
C GLY A 65 14.71 -2.55 0.52
N ASP A 66 15.54 -2.14 -0.43
CA ASP A 66 16.59 -1.13 -0.22
C ASP A 66 16.05 0.32 -0.21
N ASN A 67 14.78 0.52 -0.58
CA ASN A 67 14.17 1.83 -0.75
C ASN A 67 13.39 2.31 0.48
N TYR A 68 13.59 1.70 1.64
CA TYR A 68 12.84 2.02 2.86
C TYR A 68 12.82 3.53 3.19
N ASP A 69 13.96 4.20 3.07
CA ASP A 69 14.06 5.62 3.44
C ASP A 69 13.20 6.52 2.55
N ILE A 70 12.96 6.13 1.29
CA ILE A 70 12.07 6.84 0.37
C ILE A 70 10.62 6.71 0.86
N TYR A 71 10.15 5.48 1.11
CA TYR A 71 8.79 5.24 1.59
C TYR A 71 8.53 5.87 2.97
N LEU A 72 9.53 5.83 3.85
CA LEU A 72 9.48 6.51 5.14
C LEU A 72 9.37 8.03 4.95
N GLY A 73 10.18 8.61 4.06
CA GLY A 73 10.15 10.03 3.76
C GLY A 73 8.78 10.50 3.28
N ILE A 74 8.16 9.76 2.35
CA ILE A 74 6.81 10.05 1.85
C ILE A 74 5.79 10.06 3.00
N LEU A 75 5.81 9.03 3.85
CA LEU A 75 4.90 8.94 4.99
C LEU A 75 5.11 10.09 6.00
N CYS A 76 6.38 10.36 6.32
CA CYS A 76 6.75 11.43 7.25
C CYS A 76 6.29 12.79 6.74
N VAL A 77 6.45 13.08 5.45
CA VAL A 77 5.95 14.32 4.84
C VAL A 77 4.42 14.37 4.89
N HIS A 78 3.75 13.28 4.53
CA HIS A 78 2.28 13.20 4.52
C HIS A 78 1.67 13.52 5.89
N TYR A 79 2.21 12.94 6.96
CA TYR A 79 1.68 13.12 8.30
C TYR A 79 2.35 14.24 9.12
N GLY A 80 3.48 14.77 8.69
CA GLY A 80 4.31 15.68 9.48
C GLY A 80 5.06 14.99 10.63
N LEU A 81 5.45 13.73 10.43
CA LEU A 81 6.10 12.91 11.46
C LEU A 81 7.61 12.98 11.38
N TYR A 82 8.28 12.89 12.52
CA TYR A 82 9.72 12.65 12.54
C TYR A 82 10.02 11.16 12.29
N LYS A 83 11.14 10.85 11.64
CA LYS A 83 11.52 9.48 11.20
C LYS A 83 11.64 8.43 12.32
N THR A 84 11.67 8.85 13.58
CA THR A 84 11.70 7.96 14.76
C THR A 84 10.36 7.87 15.49
N ASP A 85 9.29 8.43 14.92
CA ASP A 85 7.96 8.35 15.49
C ASP A 85 7.55 6.89 15.73
N LYS A 86 6.93 6.64 16.90
CA LYS A 86 6.58 5.29 17.34
C LYS A 86 5.45 4.68 16.49
N ASP A 87 4.62 5.53 15.89
CA ASP A 87 3.41 5.13 15.18
C ASP A 87 3.63 4.92 13.68
N ILE A 88 4.87 5.12 13.16
CA ILE A 88 5.25 4.85 11.76
C ILE A 88 4.77 3.46 11.29
N GLY A 89 5.03 2.41 12.08
CA GLY A 89 4.63 1.05 11.71
C GLY A 89 3.11 0.88 11.63
N ARG A 90 2.36 1.60 12.45
CA ARG A 90 0.89 1.60 12.45
C ARG A 90 0.34 2.30 11.22
N TYR A 91 0.87 3.47 10.88
CA TYR A 91 0.49 4.17 9.66
C TYR A 91 0.84 3.38 8.39
N ILE A 92 2.01 2.73 8.36
CA ILE A 92 2.37 1.83 7.24
C ILE A 92 1.35 0.70 7.12
N LYS A 93 1.01 0.02 8.22
CA LYS A 93 -0.03 -1.02 8.23
C LYS A 93 -1.35 -0.48 7.67
N MET A 94 -1.81 0.68 8.16
CA MET A 94 -3.06 1.27 7.73
C MET A 94 -3.09 1.58 6.24
N HIS A 95 -2.03 2.19 5.70
CA HIS A 95 -1.97 2.49 4.26
C HIS A 95 -1.82 1.24 3.39
N VAL A 96 -1.17 0.18 3.87
CA VAL A 96 -1.18 -1.10 3.17
C VAL A 96 -2.59 -1.70 3.18
N ASP A 97 -3.26 -1.70 4.33
CA ASP A 97 -4.60 -2.29 4.46
C ASP A 97 -5.63 -1.55 3.60
N ASP A 98 -5.63 -0.23 3.68
CA ASP A 98 -6.51 0.65 2.92
C ASP A 98 -6.22 0.58 1.41
N GLY A 99 -4.94 0.63 1.02
CA GLY A 99 -4.56 0.54 -0.38
C GLY A 99 -4.91 -0.79 -1.03
N LEU A 100 -4.86 -1.89 -0.28
CA LEU A 100 -5.29 -3.20 -0.79
C LEU A 100 -6.78 -3.21 -1.10
N GLN A 101 -7.60 -2.56 -0.26
CA GLN A 101 -9.04 -2.44 -0.52
C GLN A 101 -9.32 -1.55 -1.73
N LEU A 102 -8.69 -0.38 -1.81
CA LEU A 102 -8.81 0.51 -2.98
C LEU A 102 -8.44 -0.20 -4.29
N LEU A 103 -7.30 -0.89 -4.32
CA LEU A 103 -6.87 -1.64 -5.50
C LEU A 103 -7.86 -2.76 -5.85
N ASN A 104 -8.39 -3.45 -4.84
CA ASN A 104 -9.35 -4.53 -5.05
C ASN A 104 -10.66 -4.01 -5.65
N GLU A 105 -11.20 -2.91 -5.13
CA GLU A 105 -12.39 -2.26 -5.68
C GLU A 105 -12.19 -1.88 -7.15
N GLU A 106 -11.08 -1.23 -7.48
CA GLU A 106 -10.80 -0.80 -8.85
C GLU A 106 -10.60 -1.96 -9.82
N VAL A 107 -9.79 -2.96 -9.44
CA VAL A 107 -9.53 -4.14 -10.27
C VAL A 107 -10.80 -4.97 -10.46
N ASN A 108 -11.77 -4.91 -9.54
CA ASN A 108 -13.06 -5.56 -9.71
C ASN A 108 -14.01 -4.74 -10.61
N ASN A 109 -13.85 -3.42 -10.68
CA ASN A 109 -14.63 -2.53 -11.54
C ASN A 109 -14.10 -2.46 -12.99
N LEU A 110 -12.82 -2.75 -13.21
CA LEU A 110 -12.19 -2.78 -14.52
C LEU A 110 -12.32 -4.18 -15.14
N ALA A 111 -13.28 -4.36 -16.05
CA ALA A 111 -13.37 -5.60 -16.82
C ALA A 111 -12.26 -5.66 -17.87
N ASN A 112 -11.44 -6.73 -17.83
CA ASN A 112 -10.48 -7.14 -18.87
C ASN A 112 -9.17 -6.34 -19.00
N MET A 113 -8.80 -5.53 -18.00
CA MET A 113 -7.50 -4.85 -17.99
C MET A 113 -6.44 -5.75 -17.33
N ASP A 114 -5.28 -5.94 -17.97
CA ASP A 114 -4.16 -6.64 -17.34
C ASP A 114 -3.38 -5.72 -16.38
N GLY A 115 -2.44 -6.26 -15.60
CA GLY A 115 -1.74 -5.45 -14.60
C GLY A 115 -0.83 -4.37 -15.19
N PHE A 116 -0.33 -4.53 -16.41
CA PHE A 116 0.50 -3.52 -17.06
C PHE A 116 -0.35 -2.38 -17.61
N ASP A 117 -1.50 -2.72 -18.19
CA ASP A 117 -2.49 -1.72 -18.60
C ASP A 117 -2.96 -0.91 -17.39
N PHE A 118 -3.27 -1.58 -16.27
CA PHE A 118 -3.65 -0.93 -15.02
C PHE A 118 -2.59 0.06 -14.53
N LEU A 119 -1.33 -0.37 -14.47
CA LEU A 119 -0.23 0.51 -14.08
C LEU A 119 -0.06 1.70 -15.03
N SER A 120 -0.16 1.45 -16.34
CA SER A 120 0.01 2.48 -17.37
C SER A 120 -1.07 3.55 -17.26
N GLU A 121 -2.33 3.15 -17.04
CA GLU A 121 -3.43 4.06 -16.78
C GLU A 121 -3.18 4.91 -15.53
N LYS A 122 -2.76 4.30 -14.42
CA LYS A 122 -2.49 5.03 -13.17
C LYS A 122 -1.36 6.03 -13.31
N ILE A 123 -0.30 5.67 -14.03
CA ILE A 123 0.81 6.58 -14.30
C ILE A 123 0.35 7.74 -15.19
N ASP A 124 -0.40 7.46 -16.27
CA ASP A 124 -0.90 8.49 -17.18
C ASP A 124 -1.85 9.47 -16.48
N LEU A 125 -2.79 8.97 -15.67
CA LEU A 125 -3.67 9.80 -14.83
C LEU A 125 -2.87 10.64 -13.83
N GLY A 126 -1.87 10.05 -13.18
CA GLY A 126 -1.00 10.77 -12.24
C GLY A 126 -0.22 11.89 -12.91
N LEU A 127 0.32 11.66 -14.11
CA LEU A 127 1.06 12.67 -14.88
C LEU A 127 0.15 13.81 -15.36
N LYS A 128 -1.07 13.50 -15.79
CA LYS A 128 -2.08 14.51 -16.17
C LYS A 128 -2.50 15.43 -15.02
N ASN A 129 -2.33 15.00 -13.78
CA ASN A 129 -2.62 15.83 -12.61
C ASN A 129 -1.46 16.76 -12.22
N ILE A 130 -0.29 16.60 -12.84
CA ILE A 130 0.91 17.42 -12.58
C ILE A 130 1.05 18.56 -13.61
N PHE A 131 0.54 18.36 -14.83
CA PHE A 131 0.66 19.29 -15.97
C PHE A 131 -0.71 19.78 -16.44
#